data_AF-A0A7S0NYA8-F1
#
_entry.id   AF-A0A7S0NYA8-F1
#
_cell.length_a   1.000
_cell.length_b   1.000
_cell.length_c   1.000
_cell.angle_alpha   90.00
_cell.angle_beta   90.00
_cell.angle_gamma   90.00
#
_symmetry.space_group_name_H-M   'P 1'
#
loop_
_entity.id
_entity.type
_entity.pdbx_description
1 polymer ?
#
loop_
_entity_poly.entity_id
_entity_poly.type
_entity_poly.pdbx_seq_one_letter_code
_entity_poly.pdbx_strand_id
1 'polypeptide(L)'
;MLSVSLVHGAMVQVWRPDGSMERYIIEEEGGRRLVSVEHGDGVLKFYGGKPLSERLVSVKFPDGEVQQCEGERGAERVVRAHFPDGEVQHCEGERGAERVVREEFPSGEVQHCEGERGAERLVREEFPNGEMHYFEGERGAERLAGKDFPNGDVQYHKGEKGSERMVRQDRSDGVQFYEGEQGGERLVRKHFPNGAVQYYEGENGVERLVRLELPNRQVQYYGGEMNAERVLRLQFPDGRVLHLEGERGAERCVR
;
A
#
# COMPACT_ATOMS: atom_id res chain seq x y z
N MET A 1 -52.89 -22.91 -3.39
CA MET A 1 -52.73 -21.63 -4.11
C MET A 1 -53.26 -20.53 -3.21
N LEU A 2 -52.38 -19.78 -2.55
CA LEU A 2 -52.76 -18.56 -1.84
C LEU A 2 -52.47 -17.39 -2.79
N SER A 3 -53.51 -16.78 -3.35
CA SER A 3 -53.37 -15.52 -4.07
C SER A 3 -53.24 -14.39 -3.04
N VAL A 4 -52.05 -13.85 -2.89
CA VAL A 4 -51.82 -12.64 -2.08
C VAL A 4 -51.80 -11.46 -3.04
N SER A 5 -52.85 -10.66 -3.03
CA SER A 5 -52.90 -9.35 -3.68
C SER A 5 -51.99 -8.41 -2.89
N LEU A 6 -50.86 -8.05 -3.48
CA LEU A 6 -49.86 -7.17 -2.88
C LEU A 6 -50.26 -5.71 -3.07
N VAL A 7 -50.57 -5.05 -1.95
CA VAL A 7 -50.66 -3.60 -1.87
C VAL A 7 -49.24 -3.07 -1.68
N HIS A 8 -48.92 -1.95 -2.32
CA HIS A 8 -47.67 -1.20 -2.07
C HIS A 8 -47.41 -1.08 -0.56
N GLY A 9 -46.25 -1.55 -0.08
CA GLY A 9 -45.90 -1.49 1.35
C GLY A 9 -46.57 -2.57 2.22
N ALA A 10 -47.14 -3.63 1.65
CA ALA A 10 -47.70 -4.73 2.44
C ALA A 10 -46.59 -5.57 3.10
N MET A 11 -46.60 -5.59 4.44
CA MET A 11 -45.80 -6.52 5.24
C MET A 11 -46.46 -7.89 5.24
N VAL A 12 -45.76 -8.93 4.78
CA VAL A 12 -46.23 -10.32 4.78
C VAL A 12 -45.39 -11.13 5.77
N GLN A 13 -46.05 -11.82 6.68
CA GLN A 13 -45.39 -12.71 7.64
C GLN A 13 -45.62 -14.16 7.24
N VAL A 14 -44.55 -14.95 7.14
CA VAL A 14 -44.61 -16.36 6.73
C VAL A 14 -43.97 -17.21 7.82
N TRP A 15 -44.71 -18.21 8.32
CA TRP A 15 -44.20 -19.23 9.24
C TRP A 15 -43.70 -20.43 8.44
N ARG A 16 -42.45 -20.83 8.68
CA ARG A 16 -41.85 -22.01 8.06
C ARG A 16 -42.13 -23.28 8.87
N PRO A 17 -42.10 -24.47 8.24
CA PRO A 17 -42.35 -25.75 8.91
C PRO A 17 -41.38 -26.07 10.06
N ASP A 18 -40.19 -25.46 10.06
CA ASP A 18 -39.20 -25.57 11.12
C ASP A 18 -39.49 -24.65 12.33
N GLY A 19 -40.60 -23.92 12.31
CA GLY A 19 -41.01 -22.98 13.36
C GLY A 19 -40.39 -21.58 13.23
N SER A 20 -39.53 -21.33 12.23
CA SER A 20 -38.97 -20.00 11.97
C SER A 20 -39.99 -19.08 11.31
N MET A 21 -39.88 -17.78 11.59
CA MET A 21 -40.74 -16.73 11.03
C MET A 21 -39.91 -15.83 10.12
N GLU A 22 -40.44 -15.53 8.95
CA GLU A 22 -39.86 -14.56 8.01
C GLU A 22 -40.84 -13.42 7.77
N ARG A 23 -40.33 -12.19 7.79
CA ARG A 23 -41.11 -11.00 7.42
C ARG A 23 -40.64 -10.46 6.08
N TYR A 24 -41.59 -10.23 5.19
CA TYR A 24 -41.39 -9.72 3.84
C TYR A 24 -41.97 -8.32 3.74
N ILE A 25 -41.18 -7.36 3.25
CA ILE A 25 -41.69 -6.05 2.83
C ILE A 25 -41.42 -5.93 1.33
N ILE A 26 -42.45 -5.56 0.58
CA ILE A 26 -42.38 -5.49 -0.88
C ILE A 26 -42.74 -4.07 -1.33
N GLU A 27 -41.81 -3.48 -2.06
CA GLU A 27 -41.92 -2.15 -2.66
C GLU A 27 -41.77 -2.29 -4.19
N GLU A 28 -42.65 -1.65 -4.96
CA GLU A 28 -42.67 -1.75 -6.42
C GLU A 28 -42.70 -0.38 -7.09
N GLU A 29 -41.55 0.17 -7.49
CA GLU A 29 -41.51 1.48 -8.13
C GLU A 29 -40.98 1.40 -9.56
N GLY A 30 -41.73 1.94 -10.53
CA GLY A 30 -41.28 2.05 -11.92
C GLY A 30 -40.92 0.72 -12.61
N GLY A 31 -41.55 -0.40 -12.22
CA GLY A 31 -41.27 -1.73 -12.77
C GLY A 31 -40.07 -2.45 -12.14
N ARG A 32 -39.49 -1.89 -11.07
CA ARG A 32 -38.51 -2.55 -10.20
C ARG A 32 -39.21 -2.98 -8.91
N ARG A 33 -38.83 -4.15 -8.41
CA ARG A 33 -39.31 -4.69 -7.14
C ARG A 33 -38.15 -4.81 -6.17
N LEU A 34 -38.34 -4.28 -4.97
CA LEU A 34 -37.47 -4.47 -3.82
C LEU A 34 -38.21 -5.37 -2.81
N VAL A 35 -37.55 -6.43 -2.38
CA VAL A 35 -38.06 -7.34 -1.35
C VAL A 35 -37.06 -7.36 -0.21
N SER A 36 -37.46 -6.94 0.98
CA SER A 36 -36.67 -7.21 2.19
C SER A 36 -37.23 -8.42 2.92
N VAL A 37 -36.34 -9.26 3.44
CA VAL A 37 -36.66 -10.47 4.19
C VAL A 37 -35.92 -10.41 5.52
N GLU A 38 -36.68 -10.30 6.61
CA GLU A 38 -36.17 -10.42 7.98
C GLU A 38 -36.25 -11.88 8.41
N HIS A 39 -35.11 -12.48 8.73
CA HIS A 39 -35.02 -13.82 9.29
C HIS A 39 -35.03 -13.77 10.83
N GLY A 40 -35.44 -14.86 11.48
CA GLY A 40 -35.55 -14.92 12.95
C GLY A 40 -34.23 -14.78 13.72
N ASP A 41 -33.09 -14.84 13.03
CA ASP A 41 -31.74 -14.56 13.55
C ASP A 41 -31.37 -13.06 13.49
N GLY A 42 -32.28 -12.20 13.00
CA GLY A 42 -32.07 -10.77 12.85
C GLY A 42 -31.35 -10.38 11.55
N VAL A 43 -31.01 -11.34 10.69
CA VAL A 43 -30.40 -11.06 9.39
C VAL A 43 -31.48 -10.52 8.44
N LEU A 44 -31.21 -9.37 7.84
CA LEU A 44 -32.06 -8.73 6.84
C LEU A 44 -31.46 -8.89 5.45
N LYS A 45 -32.16 -9.57 4.54
CA LYS A 45 -31.75 -9.71 3.14
C LYS A 45 -32.58 -8.82 2.25
N PHE A 46 -31.93 -8.09 1.36
CA PHE A 46 -32.55 -7.19 0.38
C PHE A 46 -32.36 -7.78 -1.01
N TYR A 47 -33.46 -7.96 -1.72
CA TYR A 47 -33.49 -8.43 -3.10
C TYR A 47 -34.01 -7.33 -3.99
N GLY A 48 -33.33 -7.07 -5.10
CA GLY A 48 -33.71 -6.04 -6.07
C GLY A 48 -33.71 -6.60 -7.48
N GLY A 49 -34.63 -6.15 -8.32
CA GLY A 49 -34.66 -6.54 -9.72
C GLY A 49 -36.00 -6.30 -10.39
N LYS A 50 -36.19 -6.87 -11.58
CA LYS A 50 -37.54 -7.00 -12.15
C LYS A 50 -38.29 -8.09 -11.38
N PRO A 51 -39.63 -8.04 -11.35
CA PRO A 51 -40.44 -9.11 -10.78
C PRO A 51 -40.02 -10.48 -11.33
N LEU A 52 -39.91 -11.48 -10.44
CA LEU A 52 -39.47 -12.86 -10.72
C LEU A 52 -37.99 -13.04 -11.09
N SER A 53 -37.24 -11.95 -11.27
CA SER A 53 -35.79 -11.96 -11.49
C SER A 53 -35.06 -11.18 -10.39
N GLU A 54 -35.64 -11.08 -9.21
CA GLU A 54 -35.03 -10.42 -8.07
C GLU A 54 -33.76 -11.18 -7.66
N ARG A 55 -32.69 -10.43 -7.40
CA ARG A 55 -31.38 -10.95 -6.98
C ARG A 55 -30.98 -10.34 -5.65
N LEU A 56 -30.14 -11.03 -4.89
CA LEU A 56 -29.61 -10.48 -3.64
C LEU A 56 -28.76 -9.23 -3.96
N VAL A 57 -29.10 -8.09 -3.34
CA VAL A 57 -28.37 -6.83 -3.50
C VAL A 57 -27.67 -6.39 -2.23
N SER A 58 -28.19 -6.79 -1.06
CA SER A 58 -27.55 -6.48 0.22
C SER A 58 -28.00 -7.44 1.31
N VAL A 59 -27.13 -7.65 2.30
CA VAL A 59 -27.42 -8.34 3.55
C VAL A 59 -27.01 -7.41 4.70
N LYS A 60 -27.87 -7.26 5.70
CA LYS A 60 -27.53 -6.59 6.96
C LYS A 60 -27.56 -7.60 8.08
N PHE A 61 -26.49 -7.65 8.85
CA PHE A 61 -26.32 -8.54 9.99
C PHE A 61 -26.70 -7.83 11.31
N PRO A 62 -27.05 -8.59 12.35
CA PRO A 62 -27.44 -8.01 13.65
C PRO A 62 -26.35 -7.20 14.35
N ASP A 63 -25.08 -7.51 14.07
CA ASP A 63 -23.92 -6.79 14.58
C ASP A 63 -23.72 -5.41 13.92
N GLY A 64 -24.45 -5.12 12.84
CA GLY A 64 -24.37 -3.90 12.08
C GLY A 64 -23.56 -4.02 10.80
N GLU A 65 -22.95 -5.18 10.51
CA GLU A 65 -22.27 -5.41 9.24
C GLU A 65 -23.27 -5.34 8.07
N VAL A 66 -22.88 -4.67 7.00
CA VAL A 66 -23.68 -4.57 5.77
C VAL A 66 -22.85 -5.04 4.58
N GLN A 67 -23.27 -6.14 3.96
CA GLN A 67 -22.69 -6.63 2.71
C GLN A 67 -23.53 -6.16 1.52
N GLN A 68 -22.85 -5.73 0.46
CA GLN A 68 -23.41 -5.41 -0.84
C GLN A 68 -23.07 -6.53 -1.82
N CYS A 69 -24.07 -6.95 -2.59
CA CYS A 69 -23.98 -8.10 -3.47
C CYS A 69 -24.27 -7.74 -4.93
N GLU A 70 -23.56 -8.39 -5.84
CA GLU A 70 -23.77 -8.29 -7.29
C GLU A 70 -23.75 -9.65 -7.95
N GLY A 71 -24.31 -9.75 -9.15
CA GLY A 71 -24.39 -11.01 -9.91
C GLY A 71 -25.81 -11.31 -10.37
N GLU A 72 -25.99 -12.39 -11.11
CA GLU A 72 -27.32 -12.88 -11.46
C GLU A 72 -27.98 -13.60 -10.28
N ARG A 73 -29.29 -13.82 -10.35
CA ARG A 73 -30.02 -14.58 -9.34
C ARG A 73 -29.41 -15.98 -9.20
N GLY A 74 -28.94 -16.32 -8.00
CA GLY A 74 -28.26 -17.59 -7.73
C GLY A 74 -26.78 -17.61 -8.12
N ALA A 75 -26.20 -16.47 -8.50
CA ALA A 75 -24.76 -16.30 -8.75
C ALA A 75 -24.24 -15.04 -8.05
N GLU A 76 -24.95 -14.55 -7.04
CA GLU A 76 -24.57 -13.34 -6.32
C GLU A 76 -23.29 -13.55 -5.49
N ARG A 77 -22.43 -12.54 -5.52
CA ARG A 77 -21.16 -12.45 -4.80
C ARG A 77 -21.10 -11.16 -4.01
N VAL A 78 -20.34 -11.15 -2.92
CA VAL A 78 -20.08 -9.92 -2.16
C VAL A 78 -19.07 -9.08 -2.93
N VAL A 79 -19.38 -7.79 -3.12
CA VAL A 79 -18.47 -6.83 -3.74
C VAL A 79 -17.99 -5.77 -2.77
N ARG A 80 -18.72 -5.56 -1.67
CA ARG A 80 -18.38 -4.60 -0.63
C ARG A 80 -18.97 -5.02 0.70
N ALA A 81 -18.22 -4.86 1.78
CA ALA A 81 -18.69 -5.04 3.16
C ALA A 81 -18.41 -3.77 3.96
N HIS A 82 -19.37 -3.34 4.76
CA HIS A 82 -19.25 -2.23 5.70
C HIS A 82 -19.37 -2.78 7.12
N PHE A 83 -18.36 -2.54 7.95
CA PHE A 83 -18.32 -2.99 9.32
C PHE A 83 -18.78 -1.91 10.30
N PRO A 84 -19.27 -2.28 11.49
CA PRO A 84 -19.79 -1.33 12.48
C PRO A 84 -18.75 -0.33 13.01
N ASP A 85 -17.47 -0.70 12.98
CA ASP A 85 -16.36 0.17 13.36
C ASP A 85 -16.01 1.21 12.28
N GLY A 86 -16.61 1.11 11.10
CA GLY A 86 -16.41 1.98 9.95
C GLY A 86 -15.40 1.44 8.94
N GLU A 87 -14.81 0.26 9.16
CA GLU A 87 -14.01 -0.42 8.14
C GLU A 87 -14.87 -0.77 6.92
N VAL A 88 -14.29 -0.62 5.73
CA VAL A 88 -14.95 -0.99 4.48
C VAL A 88 -14.03 -1.87 3.64
N GLN A 89 -14.50 -3.07 3.33
CA GLN A 89 -13.78 -4.00 2.45
C GLN A 89 -14.41 -4.00 1.06
N HIS A 90 -13.56 -4.01 0.03
CA HIS A 90 -13.94 -4.22 -1.37
C HIS A 90 -13.46 -5.59 -1.82
N CYS A 91 -14.36 -6.34 -2.45
CA CYS A 91 -14.13 -7.73 -2.81
C CYS A 91 -14.26 -7.95 -4.32
N GLU A 92 -13.45 -8.86 -4.85
CA GLU A 92 -13.52 -9.32 -6.23
C GLU A 92 -13.49 -10.84 -6.32
N GLY A 93 -13.90 -11.41 -7.45
CA GLY A 93 -13.88 -12.85 -7.69
C GLY A 93 -15.24 -13.37 -8.15
N GLU A 94 -15.30 -14.66 -8.43
CA GLU A 94 -16.58 -15.33 -8.70
C GLU A 94 -17.29 -15.70 -7.40
N ARG A 95 -18.58 -16.07 -7.48
CA ARG A 95 -19.34 -16.54 -6.32
C ARG A 95 -18.62 -17.71 -5.66
N GLY A 96 -18.30 -17.59 -4.37
CA GLY A 96 -17.56 -18.61 -3.63
C GLY A 96 -16.04 -18.58 -3.85
N ALA A 97 -15.51 -17.62 -4.60
CA ALA A 97 -14.08 -17.37 -4.76
C ALA A 97 -13.73 -15.88 -4.52
N GLU A 98 -14.58 -15.17 -3.78
CA GLU A 98 -14.38 -13.76 -3.45
C GLU A 98 -13.14 -13.58 -2.57
N ARG A 99 -12.37 -12.53 -2.86
CA ARG A 99 -11.16 -12.12 -2.15
C ARG A 99 -11.21 -10.62 -1.89
N VAL A 100 -10.60 -10.19 -0.79
CA VAL A 100 -10.47 -8.76 -0.49
C VAL A 100 -9.34 -8.18 -1.34
N VAL A 101 -9.64 -7.09 -2.06
CA VAL A 101 -8.66 -6.38 -2.88
C VAL A 101 -8.32 -5.01 -2.32
N ARG A 102 -9.17 -4.47 -1.45
CA ARG A 102 -8.96 -3.16 -0.82
C ARG A 102 -9.72 -3.06 0.50
N GLU A 103 -9.08 -2.48 1.50
CA GLU A 103 -9.64 -2.20 2.81
C GLU A 103 -9.49 -0.71 3.10
N GLU A 104 -10.55 -0.06 3.56
CA GLU A 104 -10.55 1.34 3.97
C GLU A 104 -10.85 1.40 5.47
N PHE A 105 -9.93 1.96 6.25
CA PHE A 105 -10.07 2.08 7.69
C PHE A 105 -10.67 3.42 8.10
N PRO A 106 -11.34 3.52 9.27
CA PRO A 106 -11.86 4.78 9.81
C PRO A 106 -10.79 5.85 10.03
N SER A 107 -9.52 5.44 10.20
CA SER A 107 -8.36 6.33 10.30
C SER A 107 -8.08 7.10 9.00
N GLY A 108 -8.66 6.67 7.87
CA GLY A 108 -8.36 7.14 6.52
C GLY A 108 -7.23 6.36 5.85
N GLU A 109 -6.66 5.36 6.53
CA GLU A 109 -5.69 4.43 5.95
C GLU A 109 -6.39 3.51 4.95
N VAL A 110 -5.72 3.20 3.84
CA VAL A 110 -6.24 2.33 2.79
C VAL A 110 -5.21 1.26 2.45
N GLN A 111 -5.59 -0.01 2.59
CA GLN A 111 -4.77 -1.15 2.23
C GLN A 111 -5.23 -1.75 0.91
N HIS A 112 -4.29 -2.20 0.08
CA HIS A 112 -4.53 -2.88 -1.18
C HIS A 112 -3.91 -4.27 -1.14
N CYS A 113 -4.69 -5.26 -1.55
CA CYS A 113 -4.36 -6.67 -1.44
C CYS A 113 -4.40 -7.36 -2.80
N GLU A 114 -3.52 -8.33 -3.00
CA GLU A 114 -3.48 -9.18 -4.19
C GLU A 114 -3.36 -10.65 -3.79
N GLY A 115 -3.77 -11.57 -4.67
CA GLY A 115 -3.64 -13.01 -4.44
C GLY A 115 -4.92 -13.75 -4.82
N GLU A 116 -4.94 -15.06 -4.58
CA GLU A 116 -6.15 -15.87 -4.68
C GLU A 116 -6.93 -15.82 -3.36
N ARG A 117 -8.19 -16.29 -3.37
CA ARG A 117 -9.00 -16.41 -2.15
C ARG A 117 -8.25 -17.23 -1.10
N GLY A 118 -8.03 -16.66 0.08
CA GLY A 118 -7.29 -17.32 1.16
C GLY A 118 -5.77 -17.29 1.00
N ALA A 119 -5.24 -16.60 0.00
CA ALA A 119 -3.81 -16.34 -0.22
C ALA A 119 -3.52 -14.85 -0.48
N GLU A 120 -4.44 -13.96 -0.09
CA GLU A 120 -4.28 -12.52 -0.23
C GLU A 120 -3.08 -12.01 0.59
N ARG A 121 -2.29 -11.14 -0.01
CA ARG A 121 -1.14 -10.46 0.57
C ARG A 121 -1.30 -8.94 0.44
N LEU A 122 -0.79 -8.20 1.41
CA LEU A 122 -0.69 -6.74 1.34
C LEU A 122 0.35 -6.37 0.29
N VAL A 123 0.00 -5.48 -0.64
CA VAL A 123 0.93 -4.96 -1.66
C VAL A 123 1.15 -3.47 -1.55
N ARG A 124 0.18 -2.74 -0.99
CA ARG A 124 0.28 -1.29 -0.82
C ARG A 124 -0.58 -0.81 0.34
N GLU A 125 -0.07 0.18 1.06
CA GLU A 125 -0.78 0.89 2.11
C GLU A 125 -0.68 2.40 1.86
N GLU A 126 -1.80 3.11 1.93
CA GLU A 126 -1.90 4.55 1.74
C GLU A 126 -2.32 5.19 3.05
N PHE A 127 -1.53 6.15 3.53
CA PHE A 127 -1.80 6.84 4.78
C PHE A 127 -2.54 8.16 4.54
N PRO A 128 -3.31 8.66 5.54
CA PRO A 128 -4.03 9.94 5.44
C PRO A 128 -3.13 11.15 5.17
N ASN A 129 -1.85 11.05 5.53
CA ASN A 129 -0.86 12.09 5.32
C ASN A 129 -0.30 12.10 3.88
N GLY A 130 -0.70 11.15 3.03
CA GLY A 130 -0.24 10.98 1.65
C GLY A 130 1.01 10.13 1.48
N GLU A 131 1.58 9.60 2.58
CA GLU A 131 2.63 8.60 2.52
C GLU A 131 2.07 7.29 1.97
N MET A 132 2.83 6.59 1.14
CA MET A 132 2.46 5.27 0.62
C MET A 132 3.57 4.27 0.90
N HIS A 133 3.22 3.08 1.40
CA HIS A 133 4.16 1.96 1.59
C HIS A 133 3.86 0.87 0.56
N TYR A 134 4.91 0.24 0.04
CA TYR A 134 4.82 -0.87 -0.90
C TYR A 134 5.45 -2.12 -0.31
N PHE A 135 4.79 -3.25 -0.54
CA PHE A 135 5.16 -4.53 0.03
C PHE A 135 5.36 -5.58 -1.07
N GLU A 136 6.30 -6.48 -0.83
CA GLU A 136 6.59 -7.63 -1.68
C GLU A 136 6.66 -8.89 -0.82
N GLY A 137 6.34 -10.06 -1.36
CA GLY A 137 6.44 -11.33 -0.66
C GLY A 137 5.19 -12.18 -0.82
N GLU A 138 5.18 -13.36 -0.20
CA GLU A 138 3.99 -14.21 -0.12
C GLU A 138 3.14 -13.82 1.09
N ARG A 139 1.89 -14.33 1.15
CA ARG A 139 0.98 -14.11 2.28
C ARG A 139 1.67 -14.47 3.59
N GLY A 140 1.70 -13.52 4.53
CA GLY A 140 2.33 -13.66 5.84
C GLY A 140 3.85 -13.42 5.85
N ALA A 141 4.50 -13.32 4.69
CA ALA A 141 5.92 -13.04 4.53
C ALA A 141 6.19 -11.71 3.77
N GLU A 142 5.18 -10.85 3.70
CA GLU A 142 5.28 -9.53 3.08
C GLU A 142 6.30 -8.67 3.81
N ARG A 143 7.21 -8.08 3.03
CA ARG A 143 8.28 -7.21 3.48
C ARG A 143 8.16 -5.84 2.84
N LEU A 144 8.61 -4.80 3.54
CA LEU A 144 8.67 -3.45 3.00
C LEU A 144 9.65 -3.38 1.82
N ALA A 145 9.17 -2.98 0.66
CA ALA A 145 9.96 -2.81 -0.56
C ALA A 145 10.24 -1.34 -0.86
N GLY A 146 9.32 -0.44 -0.52
CA GLY A 146 9.50 0.99 -0.75
C GLY A 146 8.51 1.87 -0.01
N LYS A 147 8.82 3.17 0.01
CA LYS A 147 7.96 4.23 0.55
C LYS A 147 7.98 5.45 -0.35
N ASP A 148 6.80 5.99 -0.64
CA ASP A 148 6.66 7.30 -1.28
C ASP A 148 6.19 8.31 -0.24
N PHE A 149 6.85 9.46 -0.20
CA PHE A 149 6.50 10.54 0.72
C PHE A 149 5.79 11.69 -0.01
N PRO A 150 4.92 12.44 0.67
CA PRO A 150 4.20 13.58 0.08
C PRO A 150 5.10 14.68 -0.48
N ASN A 151 6.34 14.78 0.02
CA ASN A 151 7.34 15.73 -0.44
C ASN A 151 8.04 15.31 -1.76
N GLY A 152 7.67 14.14 -2.31
CA GLY A 152 8.25 13.57 -3.53
C GLY A 152 9.49 12.70 -3.29
N ASP A 153 9.93 12.53 -2.04
CA ASP A 153 11.01 11.59 -1.74
C ASP A 153 10.52 10.15 -1.87
N VAL A 154 11.39 9.27 -2.36
CA VAL A 154 11.10 7.83 -2.50
C VAL A 154 12.21 7.03 -1.84
N GLN A 155 11.86 6.09 -0.97
CA GLN A 155 12.80 5.16 -0.34
C GLN A 155 12.62 3.75 -0.89
N TYR A 156 13.73 3.03 -1.05
CA TYR A 156 13.75 1.63 -1.45
C TYR A 156 14.42 0.79 -0.37
N HIS A 157 13.79 -0.33 -0.06
CA HIS A 157 14.17 -1.24 1.01
C HIS A 157 14.44 -2.63 0.45
N LYS A 158 15.33 -3.38 1.12
CA LYS A 158 15.64 -4.79 0.81
C LYS A 158 15.88 -5.55 2.10
N GLY A 159 15.62 -6.85 2.10
CA GLY A 159 15.84 -7.71 3.26
C GLY A 159 14.77 -8.79 3.32
N GLU A 160 14.76 -9.55 4.41
CA GLU A 160 13.64 -10.44 4.75
C GLU A 160 12.62 -9.68 5.59
N LYS A 161 11.42 -10.24 5.76
CA LYS A 161 10.37 -9.64 6.59
C LYS A 161 10.89 -9.39 8.01
N GLY A 162 10.80 -8.14 8.46
CA GLY A 162 11.30 -7.71 9.76
C GLY A 162 12.80 -7.44 9.84
N SER A 163 13.53 -7.58 8.73
CA SER A 163 14.95 -7.27 8.60
C SER A 163 15.25 -6.42 7.35
N GLU A 164 14.25 -5.64 6.92
CA GLU A 164 14.37 -4.73 5.80
C GLU A 164 15.26 -3.55 6.15
N ARG A 165 16.13 -3.20 5.21
CA ARG A 165 17.08 -2.09 5.30
C ARG A 165 16.96 -1.17 4.12
N MET A 166 17.15 0.12 4.35
CA MET A 166 17.15 1.12 3.28
C MET A 166 18.40 0.95 2.41
N VAL A 167 18.22 0.88 1.09
CA VAL A 167 19.34 0.74 0.14
C VAL A 167 19.46 1.92 -0.81
N ARG A 168 18.39 2.69 -0.97
CA ARG A 168 18.35 3.86 -1.85
C ARG A 168 17.29 4.84 -1.38
N GLN A 169 17.58 6.13 -1.56
CA GLN A 169 16.60 7.19 -1.43
C GLN A 169 16.72 8.17 -2.59
N ASP A 170 15.62 8.40 -3.30
CA ASP A 170 15.50 9.45 -4.31
C ASP A 170 14.94 10.70 -3.62
N ARG A 171 15.60 11.83 -3.85
CA ARG A 171 15.19 13.15 -3.36
C ARG A 171 15.31 14.18 -4.48
N SER A 172 14.68 15.33 -4.30
CA SER A 172 14.86 16.47 -5.20
C SER A 172 16.32 16.94 -5.34
N ASP A 173 17.14 16.75 -4.31
CA ASP A 173 18.56 17.14 -4.28
C ASP A 173 19.52 16.05 -4.76
N GLY A 174 19.01 14.89 -5.18
CA GLY A 174 19.80 13.79 -5.70
C GLY A 174 19.36 12.40 -5.23
N VAL A 175 20.14 11.40 -5.62
CA VAL A 175 19.90 9.99 -5.26
C VAL A 175 20.99 9.52 -4.30
N GLN A 176 20.59 8.99 -3.16
CA GLN A 176 21.46 8.49 -2.09
C GLN A 176 21.41 6.96 -2.08
N PHE A 177 22.55 6.30 -1.85
CA PHE A 177 22.69 4.85 -1.80
C PHE A 177 23.30 4.43 -0.47
N TYR A 178 22.78 3.34 0.10
CA TYR A 178 23.10 2.90 1.44
C TYR A 178 23.51 1.42 1.48
N GLU A 179 24.37 1.09 2.45
CA GLU A 179 24.81 -0.27 2.75
C GLU A 179 24.86 -0.49 4.26
N GLY A 180 24.81 -1.74 4.73
CA GLY A 180 24.78 -2.05 6.17
C GLY A 180 23.67 -3.02 6.49
N GLU A 181 23.54 -3.41 7.76
CA GLU A 181 22.42 -4.19 8.27
C GLU A 181 21.25 -3.26 8.64
N GLN A 182 20.08 -3.84 8.95
CA GLN A 182 18.91 -3.07 9.38
C GLN A 182 19.25 -2.17 10.57
N GLY A 183 18.97 -0.88 10.44
CA GLY A 183 19.25 0.13 11.47
C GLY A 183 20.71 0.59 11.54
N GLY A 184 21.61 0.00 10.75
CA GLY A 184 23.03 0.35 10.65
C GLY A 184 23.43 0.80 9.24
N GLU A 185 22.48 1.28 8.44
CA GLU A 185 22.69 1.62 7.04
C GLU A 185 23.51 2.90 6.89
N ARG A 186 24.71 2.81 6.36
CA ARG A 186 25.61 3.94 6.09
C ARG A 186 25.44 4.47 4.67
N LEU A 187 25.61 5.78 4.49
CA LEU A 187 25.66 6.40 3.16
C LEU A 187 26.96 5.99 2.46
N VAL A 188 26.89 5.41 1.27
CA VAL A 188 28.08 5.03 0.49
C VAL A 188 28.25 5.85 -0.78
N ARG A 189 27.15 6.42 -1.29
CA ARG A 189 27.18 7.16 -2.56
C ARG A 189 26.03 8.14 -2.67
N LYS A 190 26.29 9.34 -3.22
CA LYS A 190 25.27 10.33 -3.57
C LYS A 190 25.46 10.85 -4.99
N HIS A 191 24.41 10.81 -5.79
CA HIS A 191 24.36 11.35 -7.16
C HIS A 191 23.60 12.67 -7.12
N PHE A 192 24.20 13.75 -7.61
CA PHE A 192 23.58 15.06 -7.66
C PHE A 192 22.94 15.33 -9.03
N PRO A 193 21.89 16.17 -9.10
CA PRO A 193 21.25 16.55 -10.36
C PRO A 193 22.20 17.21 -11.36
N ASN A 194 23.27 17.86 -10.89
CA ASN A 194 24.28 18.47 -11.75
C ASN A 194 25.25 17.45 -12.39
N GLY A 195 25.12 16.16 -12.09
CA GLY A 195 25.99 15.08 -12.57
C GLY A 195 27.20 14.78 -11.68
N ALA A 196 27.38 15.49 -10.56
CA ALA A 196 28.42 15.17 -9.60
C ALA A 196 28.07 13.88 -8.83
N VAL A 197 29.08 13.10 -8.46
CA VAL A 197 28.91 11.88 -7.65
C VAL A 197 29.89 11.91 -6.48
N GLN A 198 29.35 11.81 -5.26
CA GLN A 198 30.12 11.67 -4.03
C GLN A 198 30.13 10.21 -3.58
N TYR A 199 31.27 9.75 -3.08
CA TYR A 199 31.46 8.44 -2.48
C TYR A 199 31.97 8.60 -1.05
N TYR A 200 31.46 7.74 -0.18
CA TYR A 200 31.66 7.83 1.26
C TYR A 200 32.14 6.49 1.82
N GLU A 201 32.92 6.55 2.89
CA GLU A 201 33.37 5.40 3.67
C GLU A 201 33.27 5.73 5.16
N GLY A 202 33.10 4.71 6.01
CA GLY A 202 32.99 4.88 7.46
C GLY A 202 31.90 4.00 8.03
N GLU A 203 31.74 4.03 9.36
CA GLU A 203 30.60 3.41 10.03
C GLU A 203 29.36 4.31 9.91
N ASN A 204 28.18 3.75 10.21
CA ASN A 204 26.92 4.50 10.20
C ASN A 204 27.05 5.77 11.07
N GLY A 205 26.71 6.91 10.48
CA GLY A 205 26.71 8.22 11.15
C GLY A 205 28.09 8.86 11.31
N VAL A 206 29.16 8.21 10.85
CA VAL A 206 30.54 8.74 10.84
C VAL A 206 31.19 8.64 9.46
N GLU A 207 30.37 8.62 8.40
CA GLU A 207 30.84 8.49 7.03
C GLU A 207 31.58 9.75 6.56
N ARG A 208 32.74 9.55 5.95
CA ARG A 208 33.59 10.61 5.39
C ARG A 208 33.59 10.58 3.87
N LEU A 209 33.71 11.75 3.24
CA LEU A 209 33.88 11.85 1.79
C LEU A 209 35.26 11.31 1.40
N VAL A 210 35.31 10.34 0.49
CA VAL A 210 36.58 9.76 -0.01
C VAL A 210 36.83 10.05 -1.48
N ARG A 211 35.76 10.31 -2.24
CA ARG A 211 35.87 10.61 -3.68
C ARG A 211 34.71 11.49 -4.15
N LEU A 212 35.04 12.48 -4.98
CA LEU A 212 34.09 13.32 -5.71
C LEU A 212 34.40 13.24 -7.20
N GLU A 213 33.45 12.80 -7.98
CA GLU A 213 33.45 12.94 -9.43
C GLU A 213 32.66 14.17 -9.82
N LEU A 214 33.28 15.07 -10.57
CA LEU A 214 32.64 16.28 -11.08
C LEU A 214 32.09 16.04 -12.50
N PRO A 215 31.09 16.83 -12.92
CA PRO A 215 30.48 16.68 -14.25
C PRO A 215 31.47 16.88 -15.40
N ASN A 216 32.53 17.63 -15.16
CA ASN A 216 33.63 17.85 -16.11
C ASN A 216 34.63 16.68 -16.18
N ARG A 217 34.31 15.52 -15.58
CA ARG A 217 35.16 14.31 -15.46
C ARG A 217 36.42 14.48 -14.61
N GLN A 218 36.56 15.58 -13.88
CA GLN A 218 37.59 15.72 -12.86
C GLN A 218 37.21 14.86 -11.65
N VAL A 219 38.17 14.13 -11.10
CA VAL A 219 37.99 13.31 -9.90
C VAL A 219 38.87 13.87 -8.78
N GLN A 220 38.28 14.08 -7.61
CA GLN A 220 38.97 14.48 -6.39
C GLN A 220 38.92 13.31 -5.40
N TYR A 221 40.07 12.97 -4.81
CA TYR A 221 40.16 11.99 -3.74
C TYR A 221 40.47 12.70 -2.44
N TYR A 222 39.81 12.27 -1.38
CA TYR A 222 39.85 12.90 -0.08
C TYR A 222 40.39 11.92 0.97
N GLY A 223 40.98 12.47 2.03
CA GLY A 223 41.29 11.72 3.24
C GLY A 223 41.23 12.62 4.46
N GLY A 224 41.13 12.00 5.63
CA GLY A 224 40.87 12.69 6.89
C GLY A 224 39.77 11.97 7.67
N GLU A 225 39.39 12.53 8.81
CA GLU A 225 38.22 12.10 9.58
C GLU A 225 36.95 12.78 9.03
N MET A 226 35.78 12.28 9.44
CA MET A 226 34.51 12.91 9.09
C MET A 226 34.54 14.40 9.45
N ASN A 227 34.11 15.25 8.52
CA ASN A 227 34.12 16.72 8.61
C ASN A 227 35.51 17.37 8.66
N ALA A 228 36.60 16.61 8.53
CA ALA A 228 37.99 17.09 8.45
C ALA A 228 38.69 16.62 7.16
N GLU A 229 37.90 16.22 6.17
CA GLU A 229 38.40 15.71 4.89
C GLU A 229 39.12 16.81 4.10
N ARG A 230 40.26 16.44 3.52
CA ARG A 230 41.10 17.28 2.66
C ARG A 230 41.36 16.58 1.34
N VAL A 231 41.57 17.35 0.28
CA VAL A 231 41.87 16.79 -1.04
C VAL A 231 43.31 16.28 -1.03
N LEU A 232 43.49 14.98 -1.29
CA LEU A 232 44.80 14.33 -1.37
C LEU A 232 45.27 14.16 -2.82
N ARG A 233 44.33 14.00 -3.75
CA ARG A 233 44.65 13.76 -5.16
C ARG A 233 43.58 14.33 -6.08
N LEU A 234 44.03 14.97 -7.16
CA LEU A 234 43.20 15.44 -8.26
C LEU A 234 43.56 14.68 -9.53
N GLN A 235 42.56 14.19 -10.25
CA GLN A 235 42.71 13.59 -11.56
C GLN A 235 41.89 14.38 -12.58
N PHE A 236 42.55 14.86 -13.62
CA PHE A 236 41.95 15.64 -14.69
C PHE A 236 41.51 14.75 -15.86
N PRO A 237 40.60 15.24 -16.72
CA PRO A 237 40.09 14.48 -17.87
C PRO A 237 41.16 14.11 -18.90
N ASP A 238 42.25 14.89 -18.96
CA ASP A 238 43.41 14.67 -19.83
C ASP A 238 44.38 13.61 -19.28
N GLY A 239 44.06 12.99 -18.13
CA GLY A 239 44.89 11.99 -17.46
C GLY A 239 45.93 12.58 -16.51
N ARG A 240 46.09 13.90 -16.43
CA ARG A 240 46.99 14.54 -15.47
C ARG A 240 46.54 14.25 -14.04
N VAL A 241 47.49 13.94 -13.17
CA VAL A 241 47.26 13.70 -11.74
C VAL A 241 48.11 14.65 -10.91
N LEU A 242 47.51 15.30 -9.92
CA LEU A 242 48.21 16.09 -8.90
C LEU A 242 48.02 15.43 -7.54
N HIS A 243 49.09 15.32 -6.77
CA HIS A 243 49.06 14.92 -5.36
C HIS A 243 49.16 16.16 -4.49
N LEU A 244 48.43 16.16 -3.38
CA LEU A 244 48.28 17.31 -2.49
C LEU A 244 48.62 16.87 -1.06
N GLU A 245 49.39 17.70 -0.35
CA GLU A 245 49.72 17.52 1.06
C GLU A 245 49.49 18.83 1.83
N GLY A 246 49.10 18.73 3.09
CA GLY A 246 48.86 19.88 3.96
C GLY A 246 47.62 19.68 4.83
N GLU A 247 47.34 20.68 5.65
CA GLU A 247 46.10 20.74 6.43
C GLU A 247 44.92 21.13 5.53
N ARG A 248 43.70 20.86 6.00
CA ARG A 248 42.47 21.19 5.27
C ARG A 248 42.44 22.67 4.91
N GLY A 249 42.31 22.98 3.62
CA GLY A 249 42.29 24.35 3.10
C GLY A 249 43.67 24.99 2.90
N ALA A 250 44.76 24.30 3.23
CA ALA A 250 46.15 24.75 3.04
C ALA A 250 46.97 23.73 2.24
N GLU A 251 46.31 22.87 1.46
CA GLU A 251 46.94 21.80 0.71
C GLU A 251 47.79 22.36 -0.45
N ARG A 252 49.03 21.88 -0.57
CA ARG A 252 49.98 22.26 -1.63
C ARG A 252 50.27 21.07 -2.54
N CYS A 253 50.47 21.36 -3.83
CA CYS A 253 50.85 20.33 -4.79
C CYS A 253 52.24 19.78 -4.43
N VAL A 254 52.33 18.46 -4.31
CA VAL A 254 53.59 17.73 -4.18
C VAL A 254 53.83 16.91 -5.46
N ARG A 255 55.11 16.73 -5.79
CA ARG A 255 55.55 16.14 -7.06
C ARG A 255 55.62 14.62 -6.97
#